data_AF-A0A9D4M6Z1-F1
#
_entry.id   AF-A0A9D4M6Z1-F1
#
_cell.length_a   1.000
_cell.length_b   1.000
_cell.length_c   1.000
_cell.angle_alpha   90.00
_cell.angle_beta   90.00
_cell.angle_gamma   90.00
#
_symmetry.space_group_name_H-M   'P 1'
#
loop_
_entity.id
_entity.type
_entity.pdbx_description
1 polymer ?
#
loop_
_entity_poly.entity_id
_entity_poly.type
_entity_poly.pdbx_seq_one_letter_code
_entity_poly.pdbx_strand_id
1 'polypeptide(L)' 'MNDTSAQSGRVEVEYRGQWGTICDDGFDDLEAKVICRMLDFSDRYAHAYTGVL' A
#
# COMPACT_ATOMS: atom_id res chain seq x y z
N MET A 1 7.87 -6.94 5.81
CA MET A 1 8.23 -5.77 4.97
C MET A 1 9.48 -5.14 5.54
N ASN A 2 10.52 -4.93 4.74
CA ASN A 2 11.73 -4.25 5.20
C ASN A 2 11.46 -2.73 5.11
N ASP A 3 11.00 -2.16 6.21
CA ASP A 3 10.47 -0.79 6.38
C ASP A 3 11.57 0.29 6.32
N THR A 4 12.46 0.20 5.33
CA THR A 4 13.64 1.07 5.21
C THR A 4 13.72 1.81 3.87
N SER A 5 12.82 1.51 2.92
CA SER A 5 12.67 2.28 1.68
C SER A 5 11.50 3.25 1.80
N ALA A 6 11.69 4.49 1.36
CA ALA A 6 10.63 5.50 1.29
C ALA A 6 9.45 5.10 0.39
N GLN A 7 9.59 4.04 -0.41
CA GLN A 7 8.60 3.56 -1.38
C GLN A 7 7.90 2.26 -0.95
N SER A 8 8.09 1.84 0.31
CA SER A 8 7.47 0.63 0.85
C SER A 8 6.91 0.89 2.25
N GLY A 9 5.76 0.31 2.56
CA GLY A 9 5.14 0.44 3.88
C GLY A 9 3.74 -0.14 3.92
N ARG A 10 3.13 -0.11 5.11
CA ARG A 10 1.70 -0.41 5.28
C ARG A 10 0.90 0.75 4.70
N VAL A 11 -0.11 0.44 3.90
CA VAL A 11 -1.03 1.43 3.35
C VAL A 11 -2.06 1.81 4.43
N GLU A 12 -2.23 3.13 4.63
CA GLU A 12 -3.25 3.69 5.50
C GLU A 12 -4.09 4.71 4.71
N VAL A 13 -5.38 4.79 5.04
CA VAL A 13 -6.33 5.72 4.44
C VAL A 13 -6.89 6.65 5.49
N GLU A 14 -6.94 7.95 5.18
CA GLU A 14 -7.62 8.94 6.00
C GLU A 14 -9.08 9.05 5.54
N TYR A 15 -10.00 8.67 6.42
CA TYR A 15 -11.43 8.77 6.17
C TYR A 15 -12.12 9.40 7.37
N ARG A 16 -12.75 10.56 7.17
CA ARG A 16 -13.45 11.34 8.21
C ARG A 16 -12.53 11.74 9.38
N GLY A 17 -11.30 12.17 9.10
CA GLY A 17 -10.37 12.62 10.14
C GLY A 17 -9.73 11.48 10.94
N GLN A 18 -9.85 10.23 10.48
CA GLN A 18 -9.29 9.05 11.14
C GLN A 18 -8.49 8.23 10.15
N TRP A 19 -7.33 7.75 10.60
CA TRP A 19 -6.48 6.82 9.85
C TRP A 19 -6.94 5.38 10.11
N GLY A 20 -7.03 4.59 9.05
CA GLY A 20 -7.37 3.17 9.11
C GLY A 20 -6.56 2.35 8.12
N THR A 21 -6.56 1.03 8.32
CA THR A 21 -5.91 0.07 7.42
C THR A 21 -6.88 -0.43 6.35
N ILE A 22 -6.34 -0.90 5.24
CA ILE A 22 -7.09 -1.59 4.19
C ILE A 22 -7.07 -3.11 4.48
N CYS A 23 -8.18 -3.79 4.28
CA CYS A 23 -8.25 -5.26 4.39
C CYS A 23 -7.44 -5.88 3.25
N ASP A 24 -6.65 -6.90 3.54
CA ASP A 24 -5.80 -7.58 2.56
C ASP A 24 -6.59 -8.56 1.66
N ASP A 25 -7.82 -8.92 2.05
CA ASP A 25 -8.72 -9.71 1.22
C ASP A 25 -9.01 -9.00 -0.11
N GLY A 26 -8.42 -9.52 -1.19
CA GLY A 26 -8.56 -8.98 -2.54
C GLY A 26 -7.75 -7.70 -2.79
N PHE A 27 -6.83 -7.34 -1.89
CA PHE A 27 -5.85 -6.29 -2.13
C PHE A 27 -4.64 -6.89 -2.85
N ASP A 28 -4.46 -6.60 -4.13
CA ASP A 28 -3.36 -7.15 -4.92
C ASP A 28 -2.48 -6.07 -5.56
N ASP A 29 -1.58 -6.49 -6.47
CA ASP A 29 -0.65 -5.60 -7.15
C ASP A 29 -1.37 -4.50 -7.95
N LEU A 30 -2.63 -4.70 -8.35
CA LEU A 30 -3.43 -3.68 -9.04
C LEU A 30 -3.75 -2.50 -8.11
N GLU A 31 -4.22 -2.76 -6.90
CA GLU A 31 -4.46 -1.71 -5.91
C GLU A 31 -3.14 -1.05 -5.48
N ALA A 32 -2.07 -1.84 -5.29
CA ALA A 32 -0.75 -1.32 -4.96
C ALA A 32 -0.22 -0.35 -6.02
N LYS A 33 -0.39 -0.66 -7.32
CA LYS A 33 -0.01 0.25 -8.42
C LYS A 33 -0.73 1.58 -8.37
N VAL A 34 -2.04 1.56 -8.07
CA VAL A 34 -2.83 2.78 -7.93
C VAL A 34 -2.28 3.64 -6.79
N ILE A 35 -2.02 3.04 -5.63
CA ILE A 35 -1.50 3.75 -4.46
C ILE A 35 -0.10 4.31 -4.70
N CYS A 36 0.81 3.53 -5.31
CA CYS A 36 2.13 4.04 -5.67
C CYS A 36 2.03 5.27 -6.57
N ARG A 37 1.13 5.27 -7.56
CA ARG A 37 0.93 6.46 -8.43
C ARG A 37 0.31 7.65 -7.69
N MET A 38 -0.61 7.41 -6.75
CA MET A 38 -1.22 8.47 -5.93
C MET A 38 -0.20 9.17 -5.04
N LEU A 39 0.85 8.45 -4.62
CA LEU A 39 1.94 8.95 -3.77
C LEU A 39 3.16 9.43 -4.58
N ASP A 40 3.02 9.59 -5.90
CA ASP A 40 4.09 10.02 -6.83
C ASP A 40 5.30 9.06 -6.88
N PHE A 41 5.05 7.76 -6.71
CA PHE A 41 6.03 6.70 -6.90
C PHE A 41 5.83 5.95 -8.22
N SER A 42 6.90 5.29 -8.68
CA SER A 42 6.85 4.38 -9.82
C SER A 42 6.04 3.13 -9.48
N ASP A 43 5.10 2.76 -10.34
CA ASP A 43 4.26 1.57 -10.22
C ASP A 43 4.86 0.30 -10.85
N ARG A 44 5.99 0.45 -11.56
CA ARG A 44 6.69 -0.68 -12.23
C ARG A 44 7.06 -1.85 -11.31
N TYR A 45 7.24 -1.59 -10.01
CA TYR A 45 7.59 -2.59 -9.00
C TYR A 45 6.63 -2.56 -7.80
N ALA A 46 5.40 -2.08 -8.01
CA ALA A 46 4.39 -2.06 -6.96
C ALA A 46 3.91 -3.49 -6.70
N HIS A 47 4.09 -3.94 -5.46
CA HIS A 47 3.70 -5.26 -5.00
C HIS A 47 2.88 -5.17 -3.71
N ALA A 48 1.76 -5.89 -3.70
CA ALA A 48 1.01 -6.16 -2.49
C ALA A 48 1.61 -7.38 -1.79
N TYR A 49 1.95 -7.21 -0.51
CA TYR A 49 2.31 -8.33 0.35
C TYR A 49 1.09 -8.70 1.19
N THR A 50 0.26 -9.60 0.66
CA THR A 50 -0.91 -10.14 1.37
C THR A 50 -0.46 -11.22 2.36
N GLY A 51 -0.87 -11.14 3.62
CA GLY A 51 -0.62 -12.19 4.61
C GLY A 51 0.80 -12.22 5.21
N VAL A 52 1.11 -11.31 6.14
CA VAL A 52 2.20 -11.52 7.10
C VAL A 52 1.60 -11.79 8.48
N LEU A 53 1.67 -13.06 8.89
CA LEU A 53 2.15 -13.43 10.23
C LEU A 53 3.67 -13.30 10.25
#